data_AF-A0A948YXB6-F1
#
_entry.id   AF-A0A948YXB6-F1
#
_cell.length_a   1.000
_cell.length_b   1.000
_cell.length_c   1.000
_cell.angle_alpha   90.00
_cell.angle_beta   90.00
_cell.angle_gamma   90.00
#
_symmetry.space_group_name_H-M   'P 1'
#
loop_
_entity.id
_entity.type
_entity.pdbx_description
1 polymer ?
#
loop_
_entity_poly.entity_id
_entity_poly.type
_entity_poly.pdbx_seq_one_letter_code
_entity_poly.pdbx_strand_id
1 'polypeptide(L)'
;MVSCSVLEQSQNNVISKQKKSPHISGDATICVVCHKEDAEEKWKPEKILASDIEARCISCHNSLESVHYFGINPFTDPLALQQYASPEKILVEDQASCIACHSPHAAENNNRYRLTKEYLRLAAIARSINPHRQHQQPMCLSCHSTAPVAGQSNLAENGNINALCNRCHATGFARKEIHPVGIIPSKHIRIPPDMPLQNGLLTCETCHQSSLQPGNPCQSVDGKKENKKFLRGGELSRSDFCFLCHIEETYKRLNPHLQVDEKGKINEKTCLYCHATRPDIKILGLDQVVFLVDNINESCMGCHPGFETKHPSGANHLREPKGKILEGIKTAIDRIGVELPLYNGKIVCATCHNPHQDGVIQIKAAASGSQRKNKLRLLPGILQCTGCHWDK
;
A
#
# COMPACT_ATOMS: atom_id res chain seq x y z
N MET A 1 -16.02 37.00 34.16
CA MET A 1 -17.26 37.59 33.61
C MET A 1 -16.86 38.86 32.90
N VAL A 2 -16.78 38.84 31.57
CA VAL A 2 -16.51 40.04 30.76
C VAL A 2 -17.54 40.04 29.64
N SER A 3 -18.41 41.05 29.70
CA SER A 3 -19.41 41.41 28.71
C SER A 3 -18.73 41.88 27.42
N CYS A 4 -19.21 41.41 26.27
CA CYS A 4 -18.91 42.03 24.98
C CYS A 4 -20.18 42.66 24.44
N SER A 5 -20.13 43.99 24.37
CA SER A 5 -21.13 44.90 23.87
C SER A 5 -21.30 44.81 22.36
N VAL A 6 -22.56 45.01 21.98
CA VAL A 6 -23.14 45.34 20.68
C VAL A 6 -22.24 46.21 19.79
N LEU A 7 -22.02 45.76 18.56
CA LEU A 7 -21.82 46.62 17.40
C LEU A 7 -22.78 46.17 16.31
N GLU A 8 -23.83 46.97 16.11
CA GLU A 8 -24.70 46.94 14.96
C GLU A 8 -23.88 47.23 13.71
N GLN A 9 -24.00 46.39 12.68
CA GLN A 9 -23.74 46.80 11.31
C GLN A 9 -24.98 46.56 10.46
N SER A 10 -25.38 47.68 9.89
CA SER A 10 -26.45 47.97 8.96
C SER A 10 -26.68 46.92 7.88
N GLN A 11 -27.98 46.69 7.68
CA GLN A 11 -28.65 46.17 6.50
C GLN A 11 -27.88 46.40 5.18
N ASN A 12 -27.51 45.30 4.53
CA ASN A 12 -27.44 45.23 3.08
C ASN A 12 -28.29 44.04 2.62
N ASN A 13 -29.44 44.38 2.07
CA ASN A 13 -30.48 43.49 1.62
C ASN A 13 -30.07 42.92 0.25
N VAL A 14 -29.39 41.77 0.24
CA VAL A 14 -29.23 40.95 -0.97
C VAL A 14 -30.00 39.67 -0.73
N ILE A 15 -31.09 39.49 -1.48
CA ILE A 15 -31.90 38.28 -1.49
C ILE A 15 -31.04 37.12 -1.97
N SER A 16 -30.40 36.40 -1.05
CA SER A 16 -29.82 35.10 -1.37
C SER A 16 -30.96 34.08 -1.45
N LYS A 17 -31.41 33.75 -2.66
CA LYS A 17 -32.19 32.52 -2.87
C LYS A 17 -31.29 31.35 -2.46
N GLN A 18 -31.45 30.85 -1.24
CA GLN A 18 -30.85 29.58 -0.83
C GLN A 18 -31.33 28.50 -1.81
N LYS A 19 -30.42 27.94 -2.61
CA LYS A 19 -30.71 26.75 -3.42
C LYS A 19 -31.07 25.61 -2.44
N LYS A 20 -32.34 25.21 -2.38
CA LYS A 20 -32.77 24.04 -1.61
C LYS A 20 -32.10 22.80 -2.19
N SER A 21 -31.58 21.94 -1.32
CA SER A 21 -30.99 20.66 -1.72
C SER A 21 -32.06 19.72 -2.25
N PRO A 22 -31.83 19.02 -3.39
CA PRO A 22 -32.81 18.10 -3.95
C PRO A 22 -32.93 16.77 -3.15
N HIS A 23 -32.15 16.60 -2.08
CA HIS A 23 -32.15 15.37 -1.28
C HIS A 23 -33.03 15.46 -0.01
N ILE A 24 -33.81 16.52 0.16
CA ILE A 24 -34.71 16.68 1.30
C ILE A 24 -35.98 15.84 1.03
N SER A 25 -36.23 14.86 1.89
CA SER A 25 -37.42 14.00 1.78
C SER A 25 -38.71 14.78 2.05
N GLY A 26 -39.75 14.56 1.24
CA GLY A 26 -41.11 15.02 1.51
C GLY A 26 -41.64 16.15 0.62
N ASP A 27 -40.84 16.66 -0.33
CA ASP A 27 -41.30 17.63 -1.34
C ASP A 27 -41.38 16.95 -2.71
N ALA A 28 -42.59 16.57 -3.14
CA ALA A 28 -42.83 15.89 -4.40
C ALA A 28 -42.36 16.71 -5.61
N THR A 29 -42.33 18.05 -5.51
CA THR A 29 -41.91 18.94 -6.60
C THR A 29 -40.42 18.84 -6.94
N ILE A 30 -39.63 18.18 -6.09
CA ILE A 30 -38.18 17.99 -6.26
C ILE A 30 -37.86 16.68 -7.01
N CYS A 31 -38.81 15.74 -7.11
CA CYS A 31 -38.60 14.44 -7.76
C CYS A 31 -38.18 14.57 -9.24
N VAL A 32 -38.75 15.53 -9.97
CA VAL A 32 -38.47 15.79 -11.40
C VAL A 32 -37.03 16.23 -11.69
N VAL A 33 -36.27 16.62 -10.66
CA VAL A 33 -34.83 16.94 -10.79
C VAL A 33 -34.06 15.67 -11.15
N CYS A 34 -34.43 14.54 -10.55
CA CYS A 34 -33.74 13.26 -10.74
C CYS A 34 -34.52 12.27 -11.62
N HIS A 35 -35.84 12.40 -11.69
CA HIS A 35 -36.73 11.49 -12.43
C HIS A 35 -37.36 12.18 -13.64
N LYS A 36 -37.75 11.39 -14.66
CA LYS A 36 -38.42 11.91 -15.87
C LYS A 36 -39.91 12.21 -15.66
N GLU A 37 -40.56 11.57 -14.69
CA GLU A 37 -42.00 11.66 -14.39
C GLU A 37 -42.23 11.71 -12.86
N ASP A 38 -43.42 12.16 -12.43
CA ASP A 38 -43.80 12.20 -11.01
C ASP A 38 -43.86 10.78 -10.41
N ALA A 39 -43.33 10.62 -9.20
CA ALA A 39 -43.03 9.32 -8.60
C ALA A 39 -44.25 8.55 -8.05
N GLU A 40 -45.48 8.97 -8.35
CA GLU A 40 -46.70 8.30 -7.89
C GLU A 40 -46.94 6.95 -8.57
N GLU A 41 -46.35 6.71 -9.75
CA GLU A 41 -46.34 5.38 -10.38
C GLU A 41 -45.18 4.52 -9.88
N LYS A 42 -45.52 3.38 -9.29
CA LYS A 42 -44.60 2.33 -8.79
C LYS A 42 -43.34 2.20 -9.66
N TRP A 43 -42.20 2.49 -9.05
CA TRP A 43 -40.85 2.35 -9.63
C TRP A 43 -40.69 1.07 -10.45
N LYS A 44 -40.44 1.22 -11.76
CA LYS A 44 -40.01 0.14 -12.66
C LYS A 44 -38.51 0.36 -12.99
N PRO A 45 -37.58 -0.43 -12.41
CA PRO A 45 -36.13 -0.26 -12.60
C PRO A 45 -35.65 -0.30 -14.05
N GLU A 46 -36.48 -0.77 -14.98
CA GLU A 46 -36.18 -0.98 -16.39
C GLU A 46 -36.14 0.30 -17.25
N LYS A 47 -36.56 1.47 -16.71
CA LYS A 47 -36.84 2.68 -17.52
C LYS A 47 -35.80 3.81 -17.46
N ILE A 48 -34.73 3.70 -16.67
CA ILE A 48 -33.68 4.75 -16.60
C ILE A 48 -32.31 4.10 -16.85
N LEU A 49 -31.64 4.52 -17.93
CA LEU A 49 -30.27 4.13 -18.20
C LEU A 49 -29.36 4.70 -17.10
N ALA A 50 -28.43 3.90 -16.59
CA ALA A 50 -27.53 4.35 -15.52
C ALA A 50 -26.65 5.56 -15.94
N SER A 51 -26.39 5.72 -17.24
CA SER A 51 -25.78 6.93 -17.84
C SER A 51 -26.61 8.20 -17.65
N ASP A 52 -27.95 8.11 -17.69
CA ASP A 52 -28.85 9.24 -17.46
C ASP A 52 -28.82 9.70 -15.99
N ILE A 53 -28.59 8.77 -15.06
CA ILE A 53 -28.48 9.05 -13.62
C ILE A 53 -27.16 9.76 -13.32
N GLU A 54 -26.07 9.27 -13.90
CA GLU A 54 -24.73 9.85 -13.69
C GLU A 54 -24.66 11.29 -14.20
N ALA A 55 -25.17 11.56 -15.40
CA ALA A 55 -25.23 12.91 -15.96
C ALA A 55 -26.01 13.88 -15.06
N ARG A 56 -27.11 13.42 -14.44
CA ARG A 56 -27.90 14.22 -13.49
C ARG A 56 -27.13 14.49 -12.20
N CYS A 57 -26.47 13.50 -11.62
CA CYS A 57 -25.62 13.68 -10.44
C CYS A 57 -24.49 14.68 -10.71
N ILE A 58 -23.76 14.51 -11.82
CA ILE A 58 -22.64 15.39 -12.20
C ILE A 58 -23.11 16.83 -12.44
N SER A 59 -24.32 17.06 -12.95
CA SER A 59 -24.84 18.43 -13.16
C SER A 59 -24.89 19.26 -11.87
N CYS A 60 -25.14 18.60 -10.73
CA CYS A 60 -25.18 19.23 -9.40
C CYS A 60 -23.86 19.07 -8.63
N HIS A 61 -23.09 18.02 -8.94
CA HIS A 61 -21.82 17.69 -8.31
C HIS A 61 -20.65 17.82 -9.29
N ASN A 62 -20.62 18.89 -10.08
CA ASN A 62 -19.68 19.09 -11.18
C ASN A 62 -18.20 19.17 -10.74
N SER A 63 -17.94 19.34 -9.44
CA SER A 63 -16.61 19.31 -8.84
C SER A 63 -16.10 17.89 -8.55
N LEU A 64 -16.90 16.85 -8.81
CA LEU A 64 -16.48 15.46 -8.65
C LEU A 64 -15.66 15.05 -9.88
N GLU A 65 -14.35 15.22 -9.79
CA GLU A 65 -13.39 14.71 -10.77
C GLU A 65 -13.11 13.21 -10.53
N SER A 66 -12.33 12.58 -11.41
CA SER A 66 -11.82 11.19 -11.26
C SER A 66 -11.15 10.93 -9.90
N VAL A 67 -10.66 11.99 -9.24
CA VAL A 67 -10.11 11.99 -7.88
C VAL A 67 -11.11 11.52 -6.83
N HIS A 68 -12.41 11.67 -7.07
CA HIS A 68 -13.46 11.20 -6.14
C HIS A 68 -13.33 9.71 -5.85
N TYR A 69 -13.06 8.89 -6.85
CA TYR A 69 -12.95 7.43 -6.71
C TYR A 69 -11.61 6.97 -6.11
N PHE A 70 -10.61 7.85 -6.02
CA PHE A 70 -9.25 7.48 -5.66
C PHE A 70 -9.15 7.04 -4.19
N GLY A 71 -8.86 5.75 -3.98
CA GLY A 71 -8.66 5.16 -2.65
C GLY A 71 -9.94 4.90 -1.86
N ILE A 72 -11.12 5.03 -2.49
CA ILE A 72 -12.43 4.72 -1.87
C ILE A 72 -13.34 3.86 -2.75
N ASN A 73 -12.85 3.38 -3.90
CA ASN A 73 -13.59 2.54 -4.84
C ASN A 73 -13.39 1.04 -4.51
N PRO A 74 -14.37 0.35 -3.88
CA PRO A 74 -14.27 -1.06 -3.53
C PRO A 74 -14.34 -1.98 -4.75
N PHE A 75 -14.91 -1.51 -5.86
CA PHE A 75 -15.15 -2.31 -7.07
C PHE A 75 -13.87 -2.59 -7.86
N THR A 76 -12.73 -2.05 -7.45
CA THR A 76 -11.41 -2.40 -8.00
C THR A 76 -10.76 -3.60 -7.30
N ASP A 77 -11.33 -4.07 -6.20
CA ASP A 77 -10.91 -5.31 -5.54
C ASP A 77 -11.75 -6.50 -6.04
N PRO A 78 -11.14 -7.50 -6.70
CA PRO A 78 -11.85 -8.69 -7.16
C PRO A 78 -12.61 -9.44 -6.05
N LEU A 79 -12.11 -9.44 -4.81
CA LEU A 79 -12.79 -10.10 -3.70
C LEU A 79 -14.05 -9.35 -3.27
N ALA A 80 -14.01 -8.01 -3.27
CA ALA A 80 -15.18 -7.21 -2.97
C ALA A 80 -16.25 -7.37 -4.07
N LEU A 81 -15.82 -7.39 -5.34
CA LEU A 81 -16.71 -7.64 -6.48
C LEU A 81 -17.43 -9.00 -6.39
N GLN A 82 -16.72 -10.06 -6.01
CA GLN A 82 -17.31 -11.40 -5.86
C GLN A 82 -18.40 -11.45 -4.78
N GLN A 83 -18.26 -10.65 -3.73
CA GLN A 83 -19.26 -10.59 -2.66
C GLN A 83 -20.44 -9.67 -2.99
N TYR A 84 -20.40 -8.97 -4.12
CA TYR A 84 -21.45 -8.06 -4.52
C TYR A 84 -22.55 -8.81 -5.29
N ALA A 85 -23.78 -8.77 -4.78
CA ALA A 85 -24.87 -9.60 -5.29
C ALA A 85 -25.41 -9.18 -6.68
N SER A 86 -25.01 -8.03 -7.24
CA SER A 86 -25.50 -7.54 -8.55
C SER A 86 -24.57 -6.51 -9.23
N PRO A 87 -23.33 -6.88 -9.63
CA PRO A 87 -22.36 -5.96 -10.25
C PRO A 87 -22.88 -5.30 -11.53
N GLU A 88 -23.63 -6.03 -12.34
CA GLU A 88 -24.16 -5.57 -13.64
C GLU A 88 -25.21 -4.46 -13.52
N LYS A 89 -25.86 -4.30 -12.36
CA LYS A 89 -26.97 -3.35 -12.19
C LYS A 89 -26.51 -1.92 -11.87
N ILE A 90 -25.23 -1.73 -11.57
CA ILE A 90 -24.73 -0.53 -10.90
C ILE A 90 -23.40 -0.03 -11.49
N LEU A 91 -22.70 -0.87 -12.25
CA LEU A 91 -21.57 -0.44 -13.07
C LEU A 91 -22.08 0.14 -14.40
N VAL A 92 -21.67 1.35 -14.75
CA VAL A 92 -21.86 1.96 -16.08
C VAL A 92 -20.52 1.88 -16.81
N GLU A 93 -20.46 1.18 -17.94
CA GLU A 93 -19.22 1.05 -18.72
C GLU A 93 -18.02 0.58 -17.85
N ASP A 94 -18.25 -0.42 -17.00
CA ASP A 94 -17.27 -0.98 -16.05
C ASP A 94 -16.81 -0.02 -14.93
N GLN A 95 -17.48 1.12 -14.75
CA GLN A 95 -17.22 2.07 -13.66
C GLN A 95 -18.39 2.15 -12.67
N ALA A 96 -18.08 2.37 -11.39
CA ALA A 96 -19.08 2.56 -10.36
C ALA A 96 -19.89 3.83 -10.62
N SER A 97 -21.22 3.71 -10.72
CA SER A 97 -22.12 4.87 -10.76
C SER A 97 -22.23 5.55 -9.39
N CYS A 98 -22.65 6.82 -9.35
CA CYS A 98 -22.92 7.54 -8.11
C CYS A 98 -23.83 6.76 -7.13
N ILE A 99 -24.86 6.09 -7.66
CA ILE A 99 -25.85 5.35 -6.87
C ILE A 99 -25.34 4.00 -6.36
N ALA A 100 -24.16 3.53 -6.82
CA ALA A 100 -23.46 2.39 -6.25
C ALA A 100 -23.08 2.66 -4.79
N CYS A 101 -22.62 3.89 -4.55
CA CYS A 101 -22.08 4.32 -3.27
C CYS A 101 -23.10 5.14 -2.47
N HIS A 102 -23.98 5.89 -3.14
CA HIS A 102 -24.88 6.84 -2.52
C HIS A 102 -26.36 6.47 -2.65
N SER A 103 -27.15 6.73 -1.60
CA SER A 103 -28.61 6.61 -1.57
C SER A 103 -29.24 8.00 -1.63
N PRO A 104 -29.72 8.46 -2.81
CA PRO A 104 -30.34 9.78 -2.94
C PRO A 104 -31.66 9.91 -2.17
N HIS A 105 -32.28 8.77 -1.83
CA HIS A 105 -33.59 8.68 -1.15
C HIS A 105 -33.50 8.30 0.32
N ALA A 106 -32.31 8.10 0.90
CA ALA A 106 -32.21 7.74 2.31
C ALA A 106 -32.85 8.82 3.20
N ALA A 107 -33.97 8.45 3.84
CA ALA A 107 -34.78 9.31 4.71
C ALA A 107 -34.22 9.43 6.14
N GLU A 108 -33.18 8.67 6.48
CA GLU A 108 -32.66 8.58 7.85
C GLU A 108 -31.36 9.35 8.06
N ASN A 109 -31.35 10.14 9.14
CA ASN A 109 -30.33 11.10 9.59
C ASN A 109 -28.91 10.57 9.90
N ASN A 110 -28.44 9.45 9.35
CA ASN A 110 -27.22 8.82 9.90
C ASN A 110 -25.97 8.75 9.01
N ASN A 111 -25.90 9.47 7.89
CA ASN A 111 -24.59 9.79 7.31
C ASN A 111 -24.65 11.08 6.47
N ARG A 112 -23.80 12.06 6.81
CA ARG A 112 -23.55 13.31 6.05
C ARG A 112 -23.33 13.07 4.55
N TYR A 113 -22.86 11.87 4.18
CA TYR A 113 -22.49 11.49 2.82
C TYR A 113 -23.51 10.58 2.11
N ARG A 114 -24.66 10.24 2.74
CA ARG A 114 -25.73 9.40 2.17
C ARG A 114 -25.23 8.06 1.61
N LEU A 115 -24.26 7.42 2.24
CA LEU A 115 -23.70 6.15 1.77
C LEU A 115 -24.70 5.00 1.89
N THR A 116 -24.74 4.09 0.91
CA THR A 116 -25.57 2.89 0.95
C THR A 116 -25.02 1.90 1.98
N LYS A 117 -25.89 1.11 2.63
CA LYS A 117 -25.47 0.03 3.53
C LYS A 117 -24.58 -1.00 2.81
N GLU A 118 -24.87 -1.25 1.53
CA GLU A 118 -24.11 -2.20 0.73
C GLU A 118 -22.71 -1.68 0.39
N TYR A 119 -22.56 -0.39 0.04
CA TYR A 119 -21.23 0.23 -0.11
C TYR A 119 -20.41 0.10 1.17
N LEU A 120 -21.02 0.38 2.34
CA LEU A 120 -20.32 0.27 3.62
C LEU A 120 -19.84 -1.16 3.91
N ARG A 121 -20.65 -2.16 3.56
CA ARG A 121 -20.28 -3.58 3.68
C ARG A 121 -19.11 -3.95 2.77
N LEU A 122 -19.16 -3.54 1.50
CA LEU A 122 -18.07 -3.75 0.55
C LEU A 122 -16.80 -3.02 0.97
N ALA A 123 -16.95 -1.79 1.44
CA ALA A 123 -15.82 -0.95 1.85
C ALA A 123 -15.06 -1.53 3.06
N ALA A 124 -15.76 -2.21 3.97
CA ALA A 124 -15.15 -2.89 5.11
C ALA A 124 -14.19 -4.02 4.68
N ILE A 125 -14.50 -4.71 3.58
CA ILE A 125 -13.72 -5.87 3.12
C ILE A 125 -12.71 -5.53 2.02
N ALA A 126 -12.98 -4.49 1.24
CA ALA A 126 -12.19 -4.12 0.06
C ALA A 126 -10.78 -3.66 0.44
N ARG A 127 -9.78 -4.30 -0.17
CA ARG A 127 -8.35 -3.98 0.00
C ARG A 127 -7.93 -2.75 -0.80
N SER A 128 -8.73 -2.37 -1.81
CA SER A 128 -8.53 -1.18 -2.62
C SER A 128 -8.86 0.13 -1.90
N ILE A 129 -9.57 0.06 -0.76
CA ILE A 129 -9.88 1.21 0.06
C ILE A 129 -8.77 1.43 1.07
N ASN A 130 -8.35 2.69 1.23
CA ASN A 130 -7.35 3.06 2.22
C ASN A 130 -8.04 3.48 3.55
N PRO A 131 -8.03 2.64 4.60
CA PRO A 131 -8.71 2.93 5.85
C PRO A 131 -7.97 3.96 6.73
N HIS A 132 -6.77 4.42 6.35
CA HIS A 132 -5.91 5.24 7.19
C HIS A 132 -6.09 6.76 7.08
N ARG A 133 -7.15 7.25 6.40
CA ARG A 133 -7.34 8.69 6.14
C ARG A 133 -8.54 9.30 6.87
N GLN A 134 -8.33 10.56 7.27
CA GLN A 134 -9.10 11.39 8.22
C GLN A 134 -10.62 11.59 7.97
N HIS A 135 -11.15 11.18 6.82
CA HIS A 135 -12.53 11.56 6.41
C HIS A 135 -13.47 10.36 6.25
N GLN A 136 -13.08 9.19 6.76
CA GLN A 136 -13.79 7.95 6.47
C GLN A 136 -14.24 7.24 7.77
N GLN A 137 -15.03 7.93 8.60
CA GLN A 137 -15.74 7.31 9.75
C GLN A 137 -16.38 5.93 9.47
N PRO A 138 -16.91 5.62 8.27
CA PRO A 138 -17.36 4.26 7.97
C PRO A 138 -16.30 3.15 7.96
N MET A 139 -15.01 3.47 7.92
CA MET A 139 -13.92 2.51 7.71
C MET A 139 -13.40 1.88 9.00
N CYS A 140 -14.01 2.17 10.16
CA CYS A 140 -13.74 1.40 11.37
C CYS A 140 -13.98 -0.10 11.14
N LEU A 141 -14.97 -0.44 10.33
CA LEU A 141 -15.30 -1.83 9.97
C LEU A 141 -14.23 -2.51 9.10
N SER A 142 -13.27 -1.75 8.55
CA SER A 142 -12.11 -2.33 7.86
C SER A 142 -11.16 -3.01 8.84
N CYS A 143 -11.14 -2.58 10.10
CA CYS A 143 -10.30 -3.16 11.15
C CYS A 143 -11.09 -3.92 12.20
N HIS A 144 -12.32 -3.48 12.46
CA HIS A 144 -13.19 -4.03 13.50
C HIS A 144 -14.31 -4.88 12.90
N SER A 145 -14.62 -6.02 13.52
CA SER A 145 -15.74 -6.88 13.11
C SER A 145 -17.10 -6.28 13.45
N THR A 146 -17.14 -5.35 14.40
CA THR A 146 -18.32 -4.56 14.78
C THR A 146 -17.93 -3.10 14.97
N ALA A 147 -18.91 -2.21 15.13
CA ALA A 147 -18.61 -0.86 15.58
C ALA A 147 -17.80 -0.91 16.90
N PRO A 148 -16.66 -0.20 17.00
CA PRO A 148 -15.82 -0.24 18.19
C PRO A 148 -16.52 0.43 19.37
N VAL A 149 -16.40 -0.17 20.56
CA VAL A 149 -16.89 0.38 21.83
C VAL A 149 -15.68 0.66 22.71
N ALA A 150 -15.71 1.75 23.48
CA ALA A 150 -14.61 2.11 24.38
C ALA A 150 -14.25 0.93 25.31
N GLY A 151 -12.97 0.54 25.34
CA GLY A 151 -12.47 -0.59 26.13
C GLY A 151 -12.68 -1.98 25.50
N GLN A 152 -13.35 -2.08 24.34
CA GLN A 152 -13.55 -3.33 23.61
C GLN A 152 -13.06 -3.20 22.16
N SER A 153 -12.00 -3.94 21.83
CA SER A 153 -11.49 -3.99 20.46
C SER A 153 -11.91 -5.30 19.79
N ASN A 154 -13.13 -5.33 19.26
CA ASN A 154 -13.59 -6.42 18.40
C ASN A 154 -12.91 -6.31 17.04
N LEU A 155 -11.66 -6.72 16.97
CA LEU A 155 -10.90 -6.72 15.72
C LEU A 155 -11.40 -7.84 14.81
N ALA A 156 -11.41 -7.58 13.51
CA ALA A 156 -11.57 -8.62 12.50
C ALA A 156 -10.37 -9.60 12.53
N GLU A 157 -10.44 -10.67 11.72
CA GLU A 157 -9.43 -11.75 11.74
C GLU A 157 -9.24 -12.40 13.11
N ASN A 158 -10.32 -12.48 13.90
CA ASN A 158 -10.32 -13.02 15.27
C ASN A 158 -9.27 -12.38 16.18
N GLY A 159 -8.96 -11.10 15.96
CA GLY A 159 -7.96 -10.37 16.73
C GLY A 159 -6.51 -10.64 16.36
N ASN A 160 -6.23 -11.42 15.31
CA ASN A 160 -4.87 -11.58 14.79
C ASN A 160 -4.45 -10.30 14.04
N ILE A 161 -3.58 -9.51 14.68
CA ILE A 161 -3.15 -8.21 14.16
C ILE A 161 -2.40 -8.37 12.83
N ASN A 162 -1.53 -9.37 12.72
CA ASN A 162 -0.75 -9.56 11.50
C ASN A 162 -1.63 -10.00 10.33
N ALA A 163 -2.58 -10.91 10.57
CA ALA A 163 -3.55 -11.31 9.55
C ALA A 163 -4.40 -10.10 9.10
N LEU A 164 -4.87 -9.31 10.07
CA LEU A 164 -5.66 -8.11 9.81
C LEU A 164 -4.93 -7.11 8.91
N CYS A 165 -3.70 -6.75 9.24
CA CYS A 165 -2.91 -5.81 8.43
C CYS A 165 -2.53 -6.41 7.07
N ASN A 166 -2.16 -7.70 7.04
CA ASN A 166 -1.70 -8.36 5.82
C ASN A 166 -2.81 -8.60 4.79
N ARG A 167 -4.10 -8.49 5.16
CA ARG A 167 -5.19 -8.42 4.17
C ARG A 167 -4.90 -7.44 3.05
N CYS A 168 -4.39 -6.25 3.37
CA CYS A 168 -4.01 -5.24 2.39
C CYS A 168 -2.49 -5.24 2.14
N HIS A 169 -1.69 -5.34 3.19
CA HIS A 169 -0.24 -5.14 3.10
C HIS A 169 0.50 -6.31 2.42
N ALA A 170 -0.07 -7.53 2.36
CA ALA A 170 0.57 -8.67 1.68
C ALA A 170 0.05 -8.93 0.25
N THR A 171 -0.95 -8.18 -0.21
CA THR A 171 -1.72 -8.50 -1.43
C THR A 171 -1.44 -7.58 -2.62
N GLY A 172 -0.49 -6.65 -2.48
CA GLY A 172 -0.11 -5.69 -3.53
C GLY A 172 -0.99 -4.43 -3.58
N PHE A 173 -2.08 -4.39 -2.82
CA PHE A 173 -2.93 -3.19 -2.66
C PHE A 173 -2.30 -2.15 -1.72
N ALA A 174 -1.48 -2.60 -0.76
CA ALA A 174 -0.69 -1.74 0.12
C ALA A 174 0.76 -2.20 0.18
N ARG A 175 1.63 -1.30 0.63
CA ARG A 175 3.07 -1.57 0.78
C ARG A 175 3.29 -2.63 1.86
N LYS A 176 3.96 -3.74 1.52
CA LYS A 176 4.43 -4.73 2.49
C LYS A 176 5.36 -4.12 3.56
N GLU A 177 5.22 -4.58 4.79
CA GLU A 177 6.18 -4.26 5.85
C GLU A 177 7.49 -5.02 5.60
N ILE A 178 8.62 -4.33 5.78
CA ILE A 178 9.96 -4.89 5.50
C ILE A 178 10.54 -5.60 6.73
N HIS A 179 10.01 -5.31 7.92
CA HIS A 179 10.40 -5.99 9.14
C HIS A 179 9.55 -7.25 9.36
N PRO A 180 10.17 -8.35 9.79
CA PRO A 180 9.43 -9.57 10.08
C PRO A 180 8.50 -9.38 11.27
N VAL A 181 7.24 -9.82 11.10
CA VAL A 181 6.22 -9.91 12.15
C VAL A 181 5.78 -11.37 12.30
N GLY A 182 5.16 -11.72 13.43
CA GLY A 182 4.79 -13.10 13.76
C GLY A 182 5.96 -13.93 14.28
N ILE A 183 7.03 -13.27 14.73
CA ILE A 183 8.24 -13.91 15.28
C ILE A 183 8.42 -13.54 16.76
N ILE A 184 9.02 -14.44 17.53
CA ILE A 184 9.42 -14.17 18.91
C ILE A 184 10.72 -13.33 18.89
N PRO A 185 10.77 -12.17 19.56
CA PRO A 185 11.99 -11.41 19.72
C PRO A 185 13.14 -12.27 20.27
N SER A 186 14.32 -12.18 19.67
CA SER A 186 15.50 -12.88 20.20
C SER A 186 15.96 -12.29 21.54
N LYS A 187 16.70 -13.05 22.33
CA LYS A 187 17.32 -12.57 23.59
C LYS A 187 18.31 -11.41 23.41
N HIS A 188 18.72 -11.10 22.18
CA HIS A 188 19.69 -10.05 21.85
C HIS A 188 19.02 -8.72 21.48
N ILE A 189 17.69 -8.64 21.57
CA ILE A 189 16.93 -7.41 21.39
C ILE A 189 16.08 -7.15 22.63
N ARG A 190 15.89 -5.87 22.96
CA ARG A 190 15.12 -5.44 24.12
C ARG A 190 13.91 -4.68 23.63
N ILE A 191 12.73 -5.30 23.67
CA ILE A 191 11.50 -4.63 23.27
C ILE A 191 11.09 -3.63 24.38
N PRO A 192 10.90 -2.34 24.06
CA PRO A 192 10.40 -1.36 25.02
C PRO A 192 9.00 -1.71 25.56
N PRO A 193 8.65 -1.33 26.81
CA PRO A 193 7.33 -1.61 27.38
C PRO A 193 6.15 -1.00 26.60
N ASP A 194 6.38 0.10 25.87
CA ASP A 194 5.39 0.79 25.04
C ASP A 194 5.27 0.21 23.62
N MET A 195 6.02 -0.83 23.30
CA MET A 195 5.95 -1.60 22.06
C MET A 195 5.33 -2.99 22.33
N PRO A 196 4.00 -3.13 22.20
CA PRO A 196 3.31 -4.33 22.65
C PRO A 196 3.64 -5.54 21.77
N LEU A 197 3.76 -6.70 22.41
CA LEU A 197 3.78 -8.00 21.75
C LEU A 197 2.41 -8.65 21.88
N GLN A 198 1.99 -9.43 20.87
CA GLN A 198 0.80 -10.27 20.95
C GLN A 198 1.25 -11.71 21.20
N ASN A 199 0.94 -12.27 22.37
CA ASN A 199 1.36 -13.61 22.77
C ASN A 199 2.89 -13.83 22.64
N GLY A 200 3.68 -12.80 22.95
CA GLY A 200 5.15 -12.83 22.84
C GLY A 200 5.70 -12.66 21.42
N LEU A 201 4.84 -12.45 20.42
CA LEU A 201 5.23 -12.23 19.03
C LEU A 201 5.27 -10.74 18.68
N LEU A 202 6.23 -10.35 17.83
CA LEU A 202 6.20 -9.07 17.13
C LEU A 202 4.96 -9.02 16.23
N THR A 203 4.29 -7.87 16.22
CA THR A 203 3.18 -7.60 15.32
C THR A 203 3.37 -6.26 14.62
N CYS A 204 2.53 -5.96 13.63
CA CYS A 204 2.49 -4.64 13.03
C CYS A 204 2.31 -3.53 14.10
N GLU A 205 1.46 -3.76 15.11
CA GLU A 205 1.18 -2.81 16.21
C GLU A 205 2.30 -2.71 17.25
N THR A 206 3.34 -3.54 17.15
CA THR A 206 4.55 -3.39 17.95
C THR A 206 5.33 -2.14 17.54
N CYS A 207 5.43 -1.89 16.23
CA CYS A 207 6.15 -0.75 15.68
C CYS A 207 5.21 0.40 15.29
N HIS A 208 4.06 0.04 14.73
CA HIS A 208 3.00 0.99 14.38
C HIS A 208 2.01 1.11 15.54
N GLN A 209 1.30 2.22 15.58
CA GLN A 209 0.17 2.42 16.47
C GLN A 209 -0.97 2.95 15.61
N SER A 210 -1.89 2.07 15.22
CA SER A 210 -3.01 2.43 14.32
C SER A 210 -3.89 3.55 14.87
N SER A 211 -3.91 3.78 16.17
CA SER A 211 -4.62 4.92 16.74
C SER A 211 -4.01 6.28 16.36
N LEU A 212 -2.71 6.33 16.00
CA LEU A 212 -2.00 7.53 15.54
C LEU A 212 -2.31 7.91 14.08
N GLN A 213 -3.25 7.22 13.43
CA GLN A 213 -3.71 7.60 12.12
C GLN A 213 -4.22 9.05 12.14
N PRO A 214 -3.87 9.89 11.14
CA PRO A 214 -4.20 11.29 11.14
C PRO A 214 -5.72 11.39 11.10
N GLY A 215 -6.31 12.34 11.83
CA GLY A 215 -7.75 12.56 11.82
C GLY A 215 -8.57 11.42 12.42
N ASN A 216 -7.93 10.53 13.18
CA ASN A 216 -8.65 9.65 14.08
C ASN A 216 -9.43 10.55 15.07
N PRO A 217 -10.77 10.47 15.13
CA PRO A 217 -11.57 11.25 16.06
C PRO A 217 -11.23 10.96 17.55
N CYS A 218 -10.48 9.89 17.83
CA CYS A 218 -9.96 9.54 19.15
C CYS A 218 -8.65 10.27 19.51
N GLN A 219 -8.10 11.13 18.63
CA GLN A 219 -6.90 11.92 18.92
C GLN A 219 -7.16 13.41 18.70
N SER A 220 -7.22 14.16 19.80
CA SER A 220 -6.98 15.60 19.82
C SER A 220 -5.48 15.82 19.58
N VAL A 221 -5.10 16.46 18.47
CA VAL A 221 -3.68 16.71 18.18
C VAL A 221 -3.33 18.15 18.55
N ASP A 222 -2.72 18.31 19.73
CA ASP A 222 -1.90 19.46 20.04
C ASP A 222 -0.63 19.42 19.18
N GLY A 223 -0.56 20.27 18.15
CA GLY A 223 0.66 20.91 17.61
C GLY A 223 1.90 20.07 17.20
N LYS A 224 1.89 18.73 17.25
CA LYS A 224 3.07 17.90 16.96
C LYS A 224 3.23 17.57 15.47
N LYS A 225 4.48 17.30 15.05
CA LYS A 225 4.87 16.94 13.67
C LYS A 225 4.05 15.76 13.12
N GLU A 226 3.78 15.77 11.82
CA GLU A 226 2.97 14.75 11.14
C GLU A 226 3.62 13.34 11.20
N ASN A 227 3.08 12.44 12.04
CA ASN A 227 3.44 11.02 12.06
C ASN A 227 2.74 10.23 10.94
N LYS A 228 3.10 10.49 9.68
CA LYS A 228 2.42 9.92 8.48
C LYS A 228 2.45 8.39 8.38
N LYS A 229 3.32 7.72 9.13
CA LYS A 229 3.50 6.26 9.12
C LYS A 229 2.95 5.58 10.37
N PHE A 230 2.41 6.36 11.30
CA PHE A 230 1.86 5.87 12.57
C PHE A 230 2.91 5.09 13.37
N LEU A 231 4.19 5.42 13.21
CA LEU A 231 5.26 4.75 13.95
C LEU A 231 5.25 5.23 15.40
N ARG A 232 5.43 4.32 16.34
CA ARG A 232 5.67 4.69 17.75
C ARG A 232 6.95 5.53 17.80
N GLY A 233 6.96 6.60 18.60
CA GLY A 233 8.10 7.52 18.62
C GLY A 233 8.36 8.24 17.29
N GLY A 234 7.32 8.57 16.51
CA GLY A 234 7.40 9.11 15.13
C GLY A 234 8.18 10.43 14.92
N GLU A 235 8.78 11.01 15.96
CA GLU A 235 9.72 12.14 15.87
C GLU A 235 11.19 11.70 15.79
N LEU A 236 11.48 10.42 16.07
CA LEU A 236 12.82 9.84 16.05
C LEU A 236 13.37 9.72 14.62
N SER A 237 14.70 9.80 14.49
CA SER A 237 15.34 9.40 13.23
C SER A 237 15.13 7.90 12.99
N ARG A 238 15.32 7.45 11.74
CA ARG A 238 15.20 6.02 11.42
C ARG A 238 16.17 5.16 12.24
N SER A 239 17.38 5.66 12.51
CA SER A 239 18.37 4.94 13.31
C SER A 239 17.94 4.86 14.77
N ASP A 240 17.52 5.98 15.36
CA ASP A 240 17.08 6.03 16.75
C ASP A 240 15.85 5.13 16.97
N PHE A 241 14.96 5.07 15.99
CA PHE A 241 13.82 4.16 16.03
C PHE A 241 14.25 2.68 16.04
N CYS A 242 15.25 2.28 15.25
CA CYS A 242 15.79 0.92 15.30
C CYS A 242 16.40 0.60 16.68
N PHE A 243 17.08 1.57 17.29
CA PHE A 243 17.74 1.41 18.58
C PHE A 243 16.79 1.39 19.78
N LEU A 244 15.49 1.63 19.56
CA LEU A 244 14.48 1.31 20.56
C LEU A 244 14.51 -0.17 20.95
N CYS A 245 14.75 -1.06 19.97
CA CYS A 245 14.77 -2.50 20.18
C CYS A 245 16.17 -3.12 20.07
N HIS A 246 17.04 -2.51 19.27
CA HIS A 246 18.38 -3.01 19.01
C HIS A 246 19.42 -2.32 19.90
N ILE A 247 20.27 -3.10 20.57
CA ILE A 247 21.33 -2.58 21.46
C ILE A 247 22.46 -2.02 20.60
N GLU A 248 22.63 -0.71 20.53
CA GLU A 248 23.57 0.00 19.63
C GLU A 248 25.00 -0.57 19.66
N GLU A 249 25.54 -0.85 20.85
CA GLU A 249 26.91 -1.35 21.05
C GLU A 249 27.14 -2.73 20.44
N THR A 250 26.09 -3.54 20.37
CA THR A 250 26.13 -4.89 19.78
C THR A 250 25.49 -4.93 18.40
N TYR A 251 24.73 -3.89 18.05
CA TYR A 251 24.07 -3.72 16.77
C TYR A 251 25.07 -3.18 15.76
N LYS A 252 25.93 -4.08 15.29
CA LYS A 252 26.51 -3.90 13.95
C LYS A 252 25.35 -4.12 12.99
N ARG A 253 24.97 -3.08 12.22
CA ARG A 253 24.09 -3.28 11.06
C ARG A 253 24.63 -4.49 10.32
N LEU A 254 23.85 -5.55 10.33
CA LEU A 254 24.31 -6.78 9.77
C LEU A 254 24.47 -6.53 8.28
N ASN A 255 25.71 -6.59 7.81
CA ASN A 255 26.02 -6.40 6.41
C ASN A 255 26.01 -7.79 5.76
N PRO A 256 24.93 -8.20 5.07
CA PRO A 256 24.84 -9.52 4.45
C PRO A 256 25.87 -9.68 3.31
N HIS A 257 26.56 -8.61 2.92
CA HIS A 257 27.65 -8.63 1.94
C HIS A 257 29.03 -8.93 2.54
N LEU A 258 29.17 -9.07 3.87
CA LEU A 258 30.38 -9.57 4.52
C LEU A 258 30.33 -11.09 4.61
N GLN A 259 30.48 -11.74 3.46
CA GLN A 259 30.22 -13.17 3.28
C GLN A 259 31.48 -14.03 3.41
N VAL A 260 32.65 -13.41 3.45
CA VAL A 260 33.93 -14.07 3.59
C VAL A 260 34.64 -13.52 4.82
N ASP A 261 35.20 -14.41 5.66
CA ASP A 261 35.97 -14.01 6.84
C ASP A 261 37.40 -13.57 6.48
N GLU A 262 38.15 -13.12 7.48
CA GLU A 262 39.53 -12.65 7.33
C GLU A 262 40.49 -13.71 6.77
N LYS A 263 40.13 -15.00 6.85
CA LYS A 263 40.91 -16.13 6.35
C LYS A 263 40.46 -16.57 4.95
N GLY A 264 39.52 -15.87 4.32
CA GLY A 264 39.00 -16.22 3.01
C GLY A 264 37.93 -17.32 3.03
N LYS A 265 37.42 -17.72 4.21
CA LYS A 265 36.38 -18.75 4.31
C LYS A 265 34.99 -18.13 4.24
N ILE A 266 34.09 -18.78 3.50
CA ILE A 266 32.70 -18.35 3.39
C ILE A 266 31.99 -18.50 4.74
N ASN A 267 31.37 -17.42 5.20
CA ASN A 267 30.50 -17.39 6.36
C ASN A 267 29.08 -17.82 5.95
N GLU A 268 28.81 -19.12 6.06
CA GLU A 268 27.55 -19.72 5.58
C GLU A 268 26.28 -19.13 6.22
N LYS A 269 26.37 -18.58 7.44
CA LYS A 269 25.22 -17.94 8.09
C LYS A 269 24.73 -16.71 7.32
N THR A 270 25.63 -16.04 6.59
CA THR A 270 25.27 -14.84 5.84
C THR A 270 24.41 -15.13 4.62
N CYS A 271 24.51 -16.34 4.06
CA CYS A 271 23.68 -16.77 2.94
C CYS A 271 22.20 -16.76 3.31
N LEU A 272 21.90 -17.09 4.56
CA LEU A 272 20.53 -17.23 5.09
C LEU A 272 19.81 -15.89 5.34
N TYR A 273 20.44 -14.74 5.07
CA TYR A 273 19.74 -13.45 5.09
C TYR A 273 18.93 -13.18 3.83
N CYS A 274 19.31 -13.80 2.72
CA CYS A 274 18.59 -13.68 1.45
C CYS A 274 17.97 -15.02 1.06
N HIS A 275 18.70 -16.11 1.26
CA HIS A 275 18.30 -17.44 0.85
C HIS A 275 17.60 -18.22 1.98
N ALA A 276 16.62 -19.04 1.63
CA ALA A 276 15.97 -19.95 2.59
C ALA A 276 16.89 -21.12 2.96
N THR A 277 17.76 -21.53 2.03
CA THR A 277 18.76 -22.60 2.22
C THR A 277 20.08 -22.18 1.59
N ARG A 278 21.20 -22.77 2.01
CA ARG A 278 22.52 -22.48 1.42
C ARG A 278 22.54 -22.94 -0.06
N PRO A 279 22.73 -22.03 -1.02
CA PRO A 279 22.88 -22.41 -2.42
C PRO A 279 24.22 -23.09 -2.70
N ASP A 280 24.28 -23.86 -3.78
CA ASP A 280 25.57 -24.21 -4.38
C ASP A 280 26.16 -22.95 -5.05
N ILE A 281 27.44 -22.68 -4.81
CA ILE A 281 28.18 -21.52 -5.32
C ILE A 281 28.72 -21.72 -6.74
N LYS A 282 28.49 -22.90 -7.32
CA LYS A 282 28.91 -23.32 -8.66
C LYS A 282 27.76 -23.44 -9.65
N ILE A 283 26.64 -22.75 -9.41
CA ILE A 283 25.47 -22.74 -10.31
C ILE A 283 25.27 -21.39 -10.99
N LEU A 284 24.64 -21.43 -12.16
CA LEU A 284 24.12 -20.26 -12.86
C LEU A 284 22.63 -20.07 -12.55
N GLY A 285 22.19 -18.83 -12.63
CA GLY A 285 20.80 -18.43 -12.56
C GLY A 285 20.27 -18.33 -11.13
N LEU A 286 19.09 -17.73 -11.01
CA LEU A 286 18.38 -17.62 -9.72
C LEU A 286 17.27 -18.66 -9.58
N ASP A 287 16.95 -19.41 -10.63
CA ASP A 287 15.87 -20.41 -10.60
C ASP A 287 16.26 -21.67 -9.80
N GLN A 288 17.55 -21.85 -9.55
CA GLN A 288 18.10 -22.98 -8.78
C GLN A 288 18.32 -22.64 -7.30
N VAL A 289 17.91 -21.45 -6.86
CA VAL A 289 18.06 -21.01 -5.46
C VAL A 289 16.72 -20.65 -4.84
N VAL A 290 16.60 -20.88 -3.54
CA VAL A 290 15.38 -20.57 -2.79
C VAL A 290 15.63 -19.32 -1.94
N PHE A 291 14.75 -18.34 -2.01
CA PHE A 291 14.81 -17.11 -1.23
C PHE A 291 13.85 -17.13 -0.04
N LEU A 292 14.12 -16.29 0.97
CA LEU A 292 13.24 -16.13 2.14
C LEU A 292 11.88 -15.48 1.80
N VAL A 293 11.81 -14.76 0.69
CA VAL A 293 10.64 -14.01 0.24
C VAL A 293 10.38 -14.30 -1.23
N ASP A 294 9.10 -14.29 -1.62
CA ASP A 294 8.68 -14.57 -3.02
C ASP A 294 9.21 -13.54 -4.02
N ASN A 295 9.47 -12.31 -3.57
CA ASN A 295 10.03 -11.24 -4.39
C ASN A 295 11.36 -10.80 -3.80
N ILE A 296 12.46 -11.31 -4.34
CA ILE A 296 13.82 -11.04 -3.86
C ILE A 296 14.16 -9.54 -3.78
N ASN A 297 13.52 -8.69 -4.60
CA ASN A 297 13.73 -7.24 -4.50
C ASN A 297 13.34 -6.70 -3.12
N GLU A 298 12.36 -7.31 -2.44
CA GLU A 298 11.93 -6.90 -1.10
C GLU A 298 13.07 -7.00 -0.09
N SER A 299 13.89 -8.07 -0.16
CA SER A 299 15.10 -8.21 0.68
C SER A 299 16.12 -7.10 0.41
N CYS A 300 16.31 -6.73 -0.87
CA CYS A 300 17.23 -5.66 -1.23
C CYS A 300 16.73 -4.30 -0.73
N MET A 301 15.46 -3.98 -1.02
CA MET A 301 14.84 -2.68 -0.75
C MET A 301 14.62 -2.44 0.76
N GLY A 302 14.52 -3.49 1.57
CA GLY A 302 14.48 -3.36 3.03
C GLY A 302 15.70 -2.60 3.58
N CYS A 303 16.88 -2.93 3.04
CA CYS A 303 18.15 -2.28 3.39
C CYS A 303 18.51 -1.12 2.47
N HIS A 304 18.11 -1.15 1.20
CA HIS A 304 18.41 -0.16 0.17
C HIS A 304 17.12 0.52 -0.35
N PRO A 305 16.44 1.33 0.47
CA PRO A 305 15.21 2.02 0.08
C PRO A 305 15.49 3.13 -0.95
N GLY A 306 14.47 3.52 -1.71
CA GLY A 306 14.51 4.65 -2.64
C GLY A 306 14.83 4.29 -4.10
N PHE A 307 15.01 3.00 -4.41
CA PHE A 307 15.34 2.50 -5.75
C PHE A 307 14.21 1.67 -6.38
N GLU A 308 12.98 1.81 -5.89
CA GLU A 308 11.87 0.89 -6.19
C GLU A 308 11.22 1.15 -7.57
N THR A 309 11.33 2.36 -8.12
CA THR A 309 10.52 2.75 -9.30
C THR A 309 11.23 3.62 -10.35
N LYS A 310 12.41 4.18 -10.06
CA LYS A 310 13.12 5.13 -10.96
C LYS A 310 14.62 4.83 -11.04
N HIS A 311 14.96 3.55 -11.19
CA HIS A 311 16.34 3.07 -11.23
C HIS A 311 16.49 1.85 -12.17
N PRO A 312 17.56 1.79 -13.00
CA PRO A 312 18.52 2.87 -13.29
C PRO A 312 17.93 3.99 -14.17
N SER A 313 18.59 5.15 -14.18
CA SER A 313 18.35 6.28 -15.11
C SER A 313 16.91 6.82 -15.13
N GLY A 314 16.24 6.85 -13.97
CA GLY A 314 14.89 7.42 -13.86
C GLY A 314 13.76 6.51 -14.37
N ALA A 315 14.07 5.28 -14.82
CA ALA A 315 13.09 4.34 -15.35
C ALA A 315 12.98 3.07 -14.50
N ASN A 316 11.77 2.52 -14.40
CA ASN A 316 11.54 1.23 -13.73
C ASN A 316 11.97 0.07 -14.62
N HIS A 317 12.98 -0.68 -14.19
CA HIS A 317 13.46 -1.88 -14.87
C HIS A 317 13.02 -3.19 -14.20
N LEU A 318 12.38 -3.16 -13.02
CA LEU A 318 11.99 -4.35 -12.25
C LEU A 318 10.71 -5.00 -12.82
N ARG A 319 10.80 -5.48 -14.06
CA ARG A 319 9.69 -6.03 -14.85
C ARG A 319 10.13 -7.20 -15.71
N GLU A 320 9.17 -7.89 -16.31
CA GLU A 320 9.44 -8.93 -17.30
C GLU A 320 9.99 -8.31 -18.60
N PRO A 321 11.21 -8.68 -19.04
CA PRO A 321 11.76 -8.23 -20.31
C PRO A 321 11.11 -8.99 -21.48
N LYS A 322 11.02 -8.35 -22.64
CA LYS A 322 10.42 -8.92 -23.87
C LYS A 322 11.27 -8.64 -25.10
N GLY A 323 11.05 -9.43 -26.15
CA GLY A 323 11.71 -9.27 -27.46
C GLY A 323 13.23 -9.23 -27.35
N LYS A 324 13.85 -8.28 -28.05
CA LYS A 324 15.31 -8.11 -28.12
C LYS A 324 16.00 -7.91 -26.77
N ILE A 325 15.30 -7.33 -25.79
CA ILE A 325 15.85 -7.15 -24.43
C ILE A 325 16.00 -8.52 -23.76
N LEU A 326 14.98 -9.37 -23.85
CA LEU A 326 15.03 -10.72 -23.30
C LEU A 326 16.11 -11.55 -24.00
N GLU A 327 16.23 -11.42 -25.32
CA GLU A 327 17.28 -12.07 -26.10
C GLU A 327 18.68 -11.58 -25.69
N GLY A 328 18.87 -10.27 -25.51
CA GLY A 328 20.13 -9.69 -25.03
C GLY A 328 20.52 -10.24 -23.66
N ILE A 329 19.55 -10.37 -22.75
CA ILE A 329 19.77 -10.97 -21.43
C ILE A 329 20.16 -12.45 -21.54
N LYS A 330 19.43 -13.24 -22.34
CA LYS A 330 19.69 -14.68 -22.52
C LYS A 330 21.05 -14.97 -23.16
N THR A 331 21.52 -14.08 -24.03
CA THR A 331 22.80 -14.21 -24.76
C THR A 331 23.95 -13.46 -24.10
N ALA A 332 23.74 -12.86 -22.92
CA ALA A 332 24.73 -12.01 -22.27
C ALA A 332 26.03 -12.75 -21.91
N ILE A 333 25.94 -14.01 -21.49
CA ILE A 333 27.13 -14.81 -21.19
C ILE A 333 27.98 -15.00 -22.45
N ASP A 334 27.38 -15.39 -23.57
CA ASP A 334 28.11 -15.62 -24.82
C ASP A 334 28.66 -14.32 -25.42
N ARG A 335 27.88 -13.22 -25.32
CA ARG A 335 28.23 -11.95 -25.96
C ARG A 335 29.21 -11.11 -25.17
N ILE A 336 29.06 -11.07 -23.85
CA ILE A 336 29.82 -10.15 -22.98
C ILE A 336 30.45 -10.85 -21.79
N GLY A 337 30.35 -12.18 -21.68
CA GLY A 337 30.96 -12.97 -20.61
C GLY A 337 30.37 -12.71 -19.23
N VAL A 338 29.20 -12.07 -19.15
CA VAL A 338 28.54 -11.68 -17.90
C VAL A 338 27.15 -12.26 -17.86
N GLU A 339 26.82 -12.89 -16.73
CA GLU A 339 25.46 -13.33 -16.47
C GLU A 339 24.59 -12.15 -16.01
N LEU A 340 23.41 -12.02 -16.62
CA LEU A 340 22.36 -11.09 -16.21
C LEU A 340 21.14 -11.93 -15.78
N PRO A 341 21.10 -12.42 -14.53
CA PRO A 341 20.11 -13.42 -14.17
C PRO A 341 18.71 -12.81 -14.03
N LEU A 342 17.69 -13.56 -14.46
CA LEU A 342 16.29 -13.26 -14.16
C LEU A 342 15.83 -14.10 -12.98
N TYR A 343 14.75 -13.67 -12.32
CA TYR A 343 14.06 -14.46 -11.31
C TYR A 343 12.56 -14.47 -11.64
N ASN A 344 11.98 -15.67 -11.80
CA ASN A 344 10.60 -15.84 -12.27
C ASN A 344 10.32 -15.04 -13.55
N GLY A 345 11.28 -15.04 -14.49
CA GLY A 345 11.22 -14.32 -15.76
C GLY A 345 11.34 -12.79 -15.65
N LYS A 346 11.55 -12.21 -14.46
CA LYS A 346 11.61 -10.76 -14.25
C LYS A 346 13.04 -10.29 -14.00
N ILE A 347 13.32 -9.06 -14.43
CA ILE A 347 14.50 -8.31 -14.01
C ILE A 347 14.33 -7.96 -12.53
N VAL A 348 15.36 -8.25 -11.75
CA VAL A 348 15.44 -7.99 -10.31
C VAL A 348 16.70 -7.17 -9.99
N CYS A 349 16.85 -6.66 -8.77
CA CYS A 349 18.05 -5.95 -8.35
C CYS A 349 19.31 -6.78 -8.63
N ALA A 350 19.25 -8.09 -8.39
CA ALA A 350 20.34 -9.04 -8.64
C ALA A 350 20.70 -9.24 -10.14
N THR A 351 19.84 -8.80 -11.06
CA THR A 351 20.12 -8.81 -12.51
C THR A 351 21.20 -7.79 -12.87
N CYS A 352 21.24 -6.64 -12.18
CA CYS A 352 22.21 -5.57 -12.44
C CYS A 352 23.30 -5.50 -11.36
N HIS A 353 22.98 -5.88 -10.12
CA HIS A 353 23.87 -5.86 -8.98
C HIS A 353 24.25 -7.29 -8.57
N ASN A 354 25.51 -7.54 -8.24
CA ASN A 354 25.95 -8.80 -7.66
C ASN A 354 26.07 -8.64 -6.13
N PRO A 355 25.08 -9.07 -5.34
CA PRO A 355 25.11 -8.86 -3.89
C PRO A 355 26.26 -9.61 -3.22
N HIS A 356 26.92 -10.55 -3.92
CA HIS A 356 27.95 -11.38 -3.34
C HIS A 356 29.28 -10.63 -3.14
N GLN A 357 29.99 -11.00 -2.09
CA GLN A 357 31.41 -10.68 -1.94
C GLN A 357 32.22 -11.43 -2.99
N ASP A 358 33.36 -10.87 -3.36
CA ASP A 358 34.25 -11.54 -4.30
C ASP A 358 34.78 -12.87 -3.76
N GLY A 359 35.00 -13.82 -4.65
CA GLY A 359 35.40 -15.19 -4.31
C GLY A 359 34.28 -16.09 -3.78
N VAL A 360 33.08 -15.56 -3.49
CA VAL A 360 31.93 -16.38 -3.07
C VAL A 360 31.38 -17.22 -4.22
N ILE A 361 31.07 -16.59 -5.35
CA ILE A 361 30.58 -17.27 -6.55
C ILE A 361 31.77 -17.73 -7.38
N GLN A 362 31.81 -19.02 -7.73
CA GLN A 362 32.97 -19.62 -8.41
C GLN A 362 32.85 -19.63 -9.94
N ILE A 363 31.68 -19.29 -10.48
CA ILE A 363 31.50 -19.13 -11.92
C ILE A 363 31.80 -17.69 -12.33
N LYS A 364 32.79 -17.52 -13.20
CA LYS A 364 33.28 -16.21 -13.65
C LYS A 364 32.17 -15.28 -14.16
N ALA A 365 31.26 -15.78 -14.98
CA ALA A 365 30.16 -14.98 -15.55
C ALA A 365 29.19 -14.47 -14.46
N ALA A 366 28.87 -15.32 -13.49
CA ALA A 366 27.99 -14.99 -12.36
C ALA A 366 28.69 -14.14 -11.29
N ALA A 367 30.00 -14.28 -11.13
CA ALA A 367 30.82 -13.53 -10.17
C ALA A 367 31.07 -12.07 -10.59
N SER A 368 30.83 -11.71 -11.86
CA SER A 368 31.10 -10.36 -12.36
C SER A 368 30.45 -9.27 -11.50
N GLY A 369 31.20 -8.19 -11.25
CA GLY A 369 30.71 -7.03 -10.50
C GLY A 369 30.88 -7.10 -8.98
N SER A 370 31.26 -8.24 -8.40
CA SER A 370 31.46 -8.44 -6.96
C SER A 370 32.39 -7.40 -6.31
N GLN A 371 33.41 -6.93 -7.02
CA GLN A 371 34.40 -5.96 -6.53
C GLN A 371 34.08 -4.50 -6.86
N ARG A 372 33.04 -4.24 -7.66
CA ARG A 372 32.76 -2.90 -8.16
C ARG A 372 31.97 -2.07 -7.16
N LYS A 373 32.10 -0.74 -7.27
CA LYS A 373 31.24 0.21 -6.56
C LYS A 373 29.78 -0.10 -6.89
N ASN A 374 28.93 -0.13 -5.86
CA ASN A 374 27.52 -0.55 -5.95
C ASN A 374 27.32 -1.96 -6.53
N LYS A 375 28.36 -2.78 -6.59
CA LYS A 375 28.31 -4.17 -7.05
C LYS A 375 27.77 -4.36 -8.46
N LEU A 376 27.92 -3.39 -9.36
CA LEU A 376 27.35 -3.49 -10.72
C LEU A 376 28.01 -4.62 -11.52
N ARG A 377 27.20 -5.52 -12.10
CA ARG A 377 27.64 -6.62 -12.98
C ARG A 377 28.26 -6.14 -14.28
N LEU A 378 27.89 -4.94 -14.72
CA LEU A 378 28.44 -4.25 -15.89
C LEU A 378 29.07 -2.91 -15.46
N LEU A 379 29.98 -2.38 -16.28
CA LEU A 379 30.58 -1.07 -16.01
C LEU A 379 29.51 0.03 -16.14
N PRO A 380 29.49 1.03 -15.24
CA PRO A 380 28.51 2.11 -15.29
C PRO A 380 28.61 2.91 -16.60
N GLY A 381 27.51 3.54 -17.00
CA GLY A 381 27.40 4.27 -18.27
C GLY A 381 26.81 3.41 -19.38
N ILE A 382 27.25 3.62 -20.62
CA ILE A 382 26.63 2.97 -21.80
C ILE A 382 26.73 1.44 -21.75
N LEU A 383 27.84 0.90 -21.25
CA LEU A 383 28.08 -0.54 -21.15
C LEU A 383 27.08 -1.25 -20.22
N GLN A 384 26.58 -0.55 -19.20
CA GLN A 384 25.53 -1.08 -18.33
C GLN A 384 24.21 -1.27 -19.09
N CYS A 385 23.90 -0.33 -19.99
CA CYS A 385 22.66 -0.34 -20.75
C CYS A 385 22.73 -1.35 -21.90
N THR A 386 23.84 -1.39 -22.64
CA THR A 386 24.00 -2.21 -23.86
C THR A 386 24.14 -3.70 -23.58
N GLY A 387 24.30 -4.10 -22.31
CA GLY A 387 24.16 -5.51 -21.92
C GLY A 387 22.78 -6.08 -22.23
N CYS A 388 21.72 -5.26 -22.11
CA CYS A 388 20.35 -5.64 -22.43
C CYS A 388 19.82 -4.91 -23.69
N HIS A 389 20.17 -3.64 -23.87
CA HIS A 389 19.77 -2.78 -24.97
C HIS A 389 20.82 -2.75 -26.07
N TRP A 390 21.24 -3.92 -26.52
CA TRP A 390 22.38 -4.05 -27.43
C TRP A 390 22.13 -3.61 -28.86
N ASP A 391 20.85 -3.47 -29.22
CA ASP A 391 20.38 -3.02 -30.52
C ASP A 391 20.23 -1.49 -30.58
N LYS A 392 20.71 -0.78 -29.56
CA LYS A 392 20.73 0.68 -29.44
C LYS A 392 22.15 1.16 -29.22
#